data_AF-A0A8C4VLH1-F1
#
_entry.id   AF-A0A8C4VLH1-F1
#
_cell.length_a   1.000
_cell.length_b   1.000
_cell.length_c   1.000
_cell.angle_alpha   90.00
_cell.angle_beta   90.00
_cell.angle_gamma   90.00
#
_symmetry.space_group_name_H-M   'P 1'
#
loop_
_entity.id
_entity.type
_entity.pdbx_description
1 polymer ?
#
loop_
_entity_poly.entity_id
_entity_poly.type
_entity_poly.pdbx_seq_one_letter_code
_entity_poly.pdbx_strand_id
1 'polypeptide(L)'
;LALTPQLGKVMSFMCYNIFCFFVFCHGFLQLSQLLLSGYLKSSISTIEKRYGLSSQTSGLLASFNEVGNTLLIVFVSYFGSRVNRPRFIGCGAILVSIAGFLMSLPHFITGHYKYDQSIARILFALTVIGPGVAFMLGSAILRFYVDIDKVSPEEIQLTNKDPRWVGAWWLGFLVAATLVALSAIPYFFFPKEMPKEVRTGMETGKLKERKRTGKFCMGCVYLQLLYLLVVLAQVNLSAMVAGLATFMGKFLERQFSLTASFANMIIGSVNIPGAIVGIVAGGAIMKKFQMTLKQCGGMCVIGMLLCVIFAFPLLFMGCPTSLIYPPPPLSNVGPHSFECNSKCNCLDKAYNPICGADGIEYISPCFAGSSSLLSFQNYTNCRCISTNGAEGSASPGTCGTNCSHLLLPFVLLSCLAGILASTSHTPSFMLILRSVQPEDKSFAIGIQFLLLRILAWMPGPVLYGSAIDTTCILWEKKCKKNAACRYYDNDLFRQRYCPIWGKGLGHLVICFPI
;
A
#
# COMPACT_ATOMS: atom_id res chain seq x y z
N LEU A 1 -22.29 -11.84 -57.28
CA LEU A 1 -21.40 -12.47 -56.29
C LEU A 1 -20.24 -11.54 -55.84
N ALA A 2 -20.45 -10.21 -55.73
CA ALA A 2 -19.38 -9.22 -55.55
C ALA A 2 -19.46 -8.40 -54.23
N LEU A 3 -20.08 -8.96 -53.18
CA LEU A 3 -20.27 -8.28 -51.88
C LEU A 3 -19.31 -8.75 -50.75
N THR A 4 -18.49 -9.77 -51.00
CA THR A 4 -17.63 -10.38 -49.98
C THR A 4 -16.42 -9.56 -49.50
N PRO A 5 -15.71 -8.76 -50.33
CA PRO A 5 -14.51 -8.06 -49.85
C PRO A 5 -14.80 -6.77 -49.07
N GLN A 6 -15.90 -6.07 -49.34
CA GLN A 6 -16.31 -4.90 -48.55
C GLN A 6 -16.88 -5.31 -47.19
N LEU A 7 -17.68 -6.38 -47.12
CA LEU A 7 -18.21 -6.90 -45.86
C LEU A 7 -17.07 -7.37 -44.94
N GLY A 8 -16.02 -8.00 -45.49
CA GLY A 8 -14.83 -8.40 -44.73
C GLY A 8 -14.05 -7.21 -44.14
N LYS A 9 -13.92 -6.10 -44.88
CA LYS A 9 -13.28 -4.87 -44.37
C LYS A 9 -14.12 -4.17 -43.30
N VAL A 10 -15.44 -4.08 -43.50
CA VAL A 10 -16.37 -3.49 -42.50
C VAL A 10 -16.39 -4.35 -41.22
N MET A 11 -16.41 -5.68 -41.35
CA MET A 11 -16.41 -6.60 -40.21
C MET A 11 -15.07 -6.63 -39.48
N SER A 12 -13.94 -6.53 -40.20
CA SER A 12 -12.60 -6.37 -39.61
C SER A 12 -12.46 -5.02 -38.88
N PHE A 13 -12.97 -3.93 -39.46
CA PHE A 13 -13.00 -2.60 -38.83
C PHE A 13 -13.90 -2.57 -37.58
N MET A 14 -15.07 -3.20 -37.63
CA MET A 14 -15.95 -3.36 -36.46
C MET A 14 -15.30 -4.21 -35.37
N CYS A 15 -14.65 -5.33 -35.72
CA CYS A 15 -13.92 -6.18 -34.77
C CYS A 15 -12.75 -5.43 -34.10
N TYR A 16 -11.99 -4.66 -34.87
CA TYR A 16 -10.90 -3.84 -34.34
C TYR A 16 -11.42 -2.81 -33.33
N ASN A 17 -12.50 -2.09 -33.66
CA ASN A 17 -13.13 -1.13 -32.76
C ASN A 17 -13.71 -1.80 -31.50
N ILE A 18 -14.35 -2.97 -31.62
CA ILE A 18 -14.86 -3.75 -30.47
C ILE A 18 -13.72 -4.25 -29.58
N PHE A 19 -12.61 -4.72 -30.16
CA PHE A 19 -11.44 -5.16 -29.41
C PHE A 19 -10.77 -3.99 -28.68
N CYS A 20 -10.55 -2.86 -29.36
CA CYS A 20 -10.04 -1.65 -28.74
C CYS A 20 -10.96 -1.15 -27.60
N PHE A 21 -12.27 -1.19 -27.81
CA PHE A 21 -13.26 -0.83 -26.79
C PHE A 21 -13.24 -1.79 -25.59
N PHE A 22 -13.10 -3.10 -25.83
CA PHE A 22 -12.94 -4.09 -24.76
C PHE A 22 -11.65 -3.86 -23.95
N VAL A 23 -10.53 -3.60 -24.63
CA VAL A 23 -9.25 -3.27 -23.99
C VAL A 23 -9.36 -1.99 -23.17
N PHE A 24 -10.05 -0.97 -23.69
CA PHE A 24 -10.32 0.28 -22.95
C PHE A 24 -11.18 0.02 -21.70
N CYS A 25 -12.30 -0.70 -21.84
CA CYS A 25 -13.18 -1.06 -20.72
C CYS A 25 -12.43 -1.88 -19.66
N HIS A 26 -11.59 -2.81 -20.10
CA HIS A 26 -10.75 -3.61 -19.21
C HIS A 26 -9.67 -2.79 -18.51
N GLY A 27 -9.04 -1.85 -19.22
CA GLY A 27 -8.12 -0.88 -18.63
C GLY A 27 -8.80 -0.02 -17.56
N PHE A 28 -10.02 0.45 -17.84
CA PHE A 28 -10.80 1.27 -16.91
C PHE A 28 -11.32 0.48 -15.69
N LEU A 29 -11.79 -0.75 -15.88
CA LEU A 29 -12.16 -1.66 -14.79
C LEU A 29 -10.95 -1.95 -13.90
N GLN A 30 -9.80 -2.25 -14.51
CA GLN A 30 -8.57 -2.46 -13.76
C GLN A 30 -8.17 -1.21 -12.99
N LEU A 31 -8.28 -0.01 -13.59
CA LEU A 31 -8.04 1.28 -12.92
C LEU A 31 -8.98 1.53 -11.75
N SER A 32 -10.25 1.15 -11.87
CA SER A 32 -11.27 1.33 -10.84
C SER A 32 -11.10 0.36 -9.67
N GLN A 33 -10.77 -0.91 -9.98
CA GLN A 33 -10.26 -1.85 -8.99
C GLN A 33 -8.99 -1.32 -8.35
N LEU A 34 -8.19 -0.59 -9.15
CA LEU A 34 -7.06 0.21 -8.71
C LEU A 34 -7.44 1.10 -7.53
N LEU A 35 -8.23 2.11 -7.78
CA LEU A 35 -8.70 3.04 -6.77
C LEU A 35 -9.10 2.43 -5.41
N LEU A 36 -9.84 1.33 -5.40
CA LEU A 36 -10.36 0.76 -4.16
C LEU A 36 -9.26 0.25 -3.20
N SER A 37 -8.25 -0.46 -3.71
CA SER A 37 -7.26 -1.10 -2.82
C SER A 37 -6.11 -0.17 -2.44
N GLY A 38 -5.76 0.79 -3.29
CA GLY A 38 -4.80 1.81 -2.85
C GLY A 38 -5.39 2.71 -1.76
N TYR A 39 -6.71 2.90 -1.76
CA TYR A 39 -7.40 3.72 -0.78
C TYR A 39 -7.47 3.02 0.58
N LEU A 40 -7.63 1.69 0.59
CA LEU A 40 -7.47 0.90 1.81
C LEU A 40 -6.07 1.10 2.40
N LYS A 41 -5.01 0.97 1.58
CA LYS A 41 -3.62 1.13 2.03
C LYS A 41 -3.32 2.54 2.55
N SER A 42 -3.83 3.57 1.88
CA SER A 42 -3.65 4.98 2.30
C SER A 42 -4.37 5.30 3.61
N SER A 43 -5.39 4.52 3.96
CA SER A 43 -6.22 4.70 5.17
C SER A 43 -5.79 3.84 6.35
N ILE A 44 -4.80 2.95 6.20
CA ILE A 44 -4.36 2.00 7.26
C ILE A 44 -4.00 2.74 8.56
N SER A 45 -3.18 3.78 8.50
CA SER A 45 -2.76 4.53 9.70
C SER A 45 -3.94 5.21 10.39
N THR A 46 -4.98 5.59 9.65
CA THR A 46 -6.20 6.22 10.18
C THR A 46 -7.11 5.17 10.82
N ILE A 47 -7.27 4.00 10.20
CA ILE A 47 -8.02 2.86 10.74
C ILE A 47 -7.34 2.34 12.02
N GLU A 48 -6.01 2.25 12.05
CA GLU A 48 -5.23 1.90 13.24
C GLU A 48 -5.52 2.85 14.41
N LYS A 49 -5.48 4.16 14.16
CA LYS A 49 -5.79 5.18 15.17
C LYS A 49 -7.24 5.07 15.67
N ARG A 50 -8.20 4.86 14.76
CA ARG A 50 -9.64 4.77 15.09
C ARG A 50 -9.98 3.53 15.92
N TYR A 51 -9.51 2.36 15.50
CA TYR A 51 -9.87 1.09 16.14
C TYR A 51 -8.86 0.64 17.21
N GLY A 52 -7.67 1.25 17.27
CA GLY A 52 -6.59 0.88 18.18
C GLY A 52 -5.94 -0.45 17.81
N LEU A 53 -5.62 -0.63 16.52
CA LEU A 53 -4.98 -1.85 16.02
C LEU A 53 -3.45 -1.73 16.08
N SER A 54 -2.76 -2.84 16.35
CA SER A 54 -1.31 -2.91 16.19
C SER A 54 -0.94 -2.94 14.70
N SER A 55 0.28 -2.53 14.35
CA SER A 55 0.71 -2.48 12.94
C SER A 55 0.82 -3.88 12.33
N GLN A 56 1.20 -4.89 13.13
CA GLN A 56 1.19 -6.29 12.72
C GLN A 56 -0.22 -6.77 12.40
N THR A 57 -1.22 -6.38 13.20
CA THR A 57 -2.63 -6.76 12.97
C THR A 57 -3.17 -6.11 11.69
N SER A 58 -2.83 -4.85 11.45
CA SER A 58 -3.18 -4.13 10.21
C SER A 58 -2.45 -4.68 8.98
N GLY A 59 -1.20 -5.13 9.16
CA GLY A 59 -0.44 -5.82 8.11
C GLY A 59 -1.08 -7.16 7.77
N LEU A 60 -1.45 -7.95 8.77
CA LEU A 60 -2.15 -9.23 8.61
C LEU A 60 -3.49 -9.04 7.92
N LEU A 61 -4.20 -7.97 8.26
CA LEU A 61 -5.41 -7.57 7.57
C LEU A 61 -5.15 -7.33 6.07
N ALA A 62 -4.18 -6.49 5.74
CA ALA A 62 -3.85 -6.19 4.34
C ALA A 62 -3.53 -7.47 3.56
N SER A 63 -2.96 -8.47 4.25
CA SER A 63 -2.64 -9.79 3.72
C SER A 63 -3.84 -10.74 3.58
N PHE A 64 -4.83 -10.71 4.47
CA PHE A 64 -6.03 -11.56 4.36
C PHE A 64 -6.83 -11.29 3.09
N ASN A 65 -6.84 -10.05 2.67
CA ASN A 65 -7.40 -9.67 1.38
C ASN A 65 -6.72 -10.41 0.20
N GLU A 66 -5.40 -10.62 0.25
CA GLU A 66 -4.66 -11.35 -0.77
C GLU A 66 -5.01 -12.85 -0.76
N VAL A 67 -5.28 -13.42 0.41
CA VAL A 67 -5.78 -14.80 0.56
C VAL A 67 -7.12 -14.99 -0.14
N GLY A 68 -8.08 -14.08 0.10
CA GLY A 68 -9.40 -14.15 -0.52
C GLY A 68 -9.33 -14.12 -2.04
N ASN A 69 -8.50 -13.23 -2.61
CA ASN A 69 -8.28 -13.17 -4.05
C ASN A 69 -7.59 -14.41 -4.61
N THR A 70 -6.65 -14.99 -3.86
CA THR A 70 -5.93 -16.20 -4.24
C THR A 70 -6.83 -17.44 -4.23
N LEU A 71 -7.81 -17.52 -3.33
CA LEU A 71 -8.80 -18.58 -3.37
C LEU A 71 -9.74 -18.37 -4.56
N LEU A 72 -10.23 -17.14 -4.76
CA LEU A 72 -11.16 -16.81 -5.83
C LEU A 72 -10.55 -16.99 -7.23
N ILE A 73 -9.25 -16.74 -7.45
CA ILE A 73 -8.63 -16.90 -8.77
C ILE A 73 -8.67 -18.35 -9.25
N VAL A 74 -8.56 -19.33 -8.35
CA VAL A 74 -8.66 -20.77 -8.70
C VAL A 74 -10.08 -21.09 -9.17
N PHE A 75 -11.09 -20.66 -8.41
CA PHE A 75 -12.50 -20.84 -8.78
C PHE A 75 -12.86 -20.11 -10.07
N VAL A 76 -12.47 -18.85 -10.21
CA VAL A 76 -12.71 -18.00 -11.40
C VAL A 76 -12.02 -18.58 -12.63
N SER A 77 -10.81 -19.13 -12.50
CA SER A 77 -10.10 -19.75 -13.62
C SER A 77 -10.77 -21.04 -14.10
N TYR A 78 -11.32 -21.84 -13.17
CA TYR A 78 -12.05 -23.05 -13.52
C TYR A 78 -13.38 -22.74 -14.22
N PHE A 79 -14.24 -21.94 -13.58
CA PHE A 79 -15.58 -21.64 -14.09
C PHE A 79 -15.56 -20.66 -15.27
N GLY A 80 -14.63 -19.70 -15.29
CA GLY A 80 -14.51 -18.68 -16.33
C GLY A 80 -14.24 -19.25 -17.71
N SER A 81 -13.65 -20.44 -17.82
CA SER A 81 -13.47 -21.13 -19.10
C SER A 81 -14.77 -21.69 -19.69
N ARG A 82 -15.81 -21.89 -18.86
CA ARG A 82 -17.06 -22.60 -19.20
C ARG A 82 -18.27 -21.68 -19.38
N VAL A 83 -18.16 -20.40 -18.99
CA VAL A 83 -19.24 -19.40 -19.04
C VAL A 83 -18.92 -18.26 -19.99
N ASN A 84 -19.88 -17.35 -20.22
CA ASN A 84 -19.67 -16.13 -21.00
C ASN A 84 -18.64 -15.24 -20.28
N ARG A 85 -17.37 -15.29 -20.72
CA ARG A 85 -16.24 -14.61 -20.07
C ARG A 85 -16.50 -13.14 -19.77
N PRO A 86 -17.03 -12.31 -20.70
CA PRO A 86 -17.29 -10.90 -20.40
C PRO A 86 -18.35 -10.71 -19.31
N ARG A 87 -19.45 -11.47 -19.35
CA ARG A 87 -20.51 -11.39 -18.32
C ARG A 87 -20.02 -11.86 -16.96
N PHE A 88 -19.16 -12.88 -16.92
CA PHE A 88 -18.57 -13.37 -15.68
C PHE A 88 -17.64 -12.31 -15.05
N ILE A 89 -16.85 -11.60 -15.86
CA ILE A 89 -16.07 -10.44 -15.41
C ILE A 89 -16.99 -9.33 -14.89
N GLY A 90 -18.08 -9.02 -15.59
CA GLY A 90 -19.08 -8.04 -15.16
C GLY A 90 -19.74 -8.39 -13.82
N CYS A 91 -20.16 -9.65 -13.62
CA CYS A 91 -20.70 -10.12 -12.34
C CYS A 91 -19.66 -10.01 -11.20
N GLY A 92 -18.40 -10.35 -11.47
CA GLY A 92 -17.31 -10.17 -10.51
C GLY A 92 -17.10 -8.70 -10.12
N ALA A 93 -17.19 -7.78 -11.09
CA ALA A 93 -17.07 -6.35 -10.83
C ALA A 93 -18.25 -5.80 -10.00
N ILE A 94 -19.47 -6.26 -10.22
CA ILE A 94 -20.63 -5.91 -9.39
C ILE A 94 -20.44 -6.41 -7.95
N LEU A 95 -19.97 -7.66 -7.76
CA LEU A 95 -19.66 -8.20 -6.44
C LEU A 95 -18.64 -7.34 -5.69
N VAL A 96 -17.58 -6.89 -6.38
CA VAL A 96 -16.58 -5.97 -5.80
C VAL A 96 -17.19 -4.61 -5.47
N SER A 97 -18.10 -4.08 -6.28
CA SER A 97 -18.80 -2.82 -6.00
C SER A 97 -19.71 -2.92 -4.76
N ILE A 98 -20.50 -4.01 -4.65
CA ILE A 98 -21.33 -4.30 -3.47
C ILE A 98 -20.45 -4.38 -2.22
N ALA A 99 -19.29 -5.06 -2.30
CA ALA A 99 -18.33 -5.10 -1.21
C ALA A 99 -17.80 -3.70 -0.83
N GLY A 100 -17.51 -2.84 -1.81
CA GLY A 100 -17.10 -1.45 -1.59
C GLY A 100 -18.16 -0.61 -0.88
N PHE A 101 -19.43 -0.76 -1.24
CA PHE A 101 -20.54 -0.11 -0.53
C PHE A 101 -20.70 -0.67 0.90
N LEU A 102 -20.59 -1.98 1.09
CA LEU A 102 -20.59 -2.62 2.42
C LEU A 102 -19.44 -2.14 3.32
N MET A 103 -18.29 -1.76 2.77
CA MET A 103 -17.18 -1.18 3.55
C MET A 103 -17.48 0.21 4.12
N SER A 104 -18.38 0.98 3.49
CA SER A 104 -18.82 2.29 4.00
C SER A 104 -19.90 2.18 5.09
N LEU A 105 -20.65 1.08 5.08
CA LEU A 105 -21.77 0.79 5.97
C LEU A 105 -21.47 0.89 7.49
N PRO A 106 -20.28 0.51 8.01
CA PRO A 106 -19.98 0.57 9.45
C PRO A 106 -20.05 1.97 10.00
N HIS A 107 -19.70 2.97 9.19
CA HIS A 107 -19.75 4.37 9.60
C HIS A 107 -21.20 4.84 9.84
N PHE A 108 -22.14 4.36 9.03
CA PHE A 108 -23.56 4.69 9.13
C PHE A 108 -24.28 3.87 10.22
N ILE A 109 -23.82 2.65 10.49
CA ILE A 109 -24.40 1.79 11.54
C ILE A 109 -23.81 2.11 12.93
N THR A 110 -22.58 2.61 13.03
CA THR A 110 -22.00 3.00 14.33
C THR A 110 -22.50 4.39 14.77
N GLY A 111 -23.28 4.41 15.85
CA GLY A 111 -23.64 5.63 16.58
C GLY A 111 -22.47 6.22 17.39
N HIS A 112 -22.75 7.17 18.29
CA HIS A 112 -21.71 7.76 19.15
C HIS A 112 -20.96 6.72 19.98
N TYR A 113 -19.66 6.95 20.12
CA TYR A 113 -18.63 6.14 20.75
C TYR A 113 -19.12 5.20 21.88
N LYS A 114 -19.30 3.92 21.56
CA LYS A 114 -19.19 2.79 22.51
C LYS A 114 -18.45 1.63 21.85
N TYR A 115 -17.50 1.08 22.62
CA TYR A 115 -16.58 0.04 22.21
C TYR A 115 -17.28 -1.31 22.02
N ASP A 116 -17.29 -1.84 20.80
CA ASP A 116 -17.64 -3.25 20.54
C ASP A 116 -16.64 -3.89 19.56
N GLN A 117 -16.08 -5.02 19.99
CA GLN A 117 -14.97 -5.75 19.38
C GLN A 117 -15.45 -6.81 18.36
N SER A 118 -16.77 -6.89 18.14
CA SER A 118 -17.44 -7.92 17.33
C SER A 118 -17.63 -7.48 15.87
N ILE A 119 -17.73 -6.18 15.61
CA ILE A 119 -18.03 -5.60 14.29
C ILE A 119 -16.79 -5.55 13.38
N ALA A 120 -15.60 -5.40 13.96
CA ALA A 120 -14.35 -5.26 13.21
C ALA A 120 -13.93 -6.52 12.43
N ARG A 121 -14.42 -7.72 12.78
CA ARG A 121 -13.99 -8.97 12.12
C ARG A 121 -14.75 -9.28 10.84
N ILE A 122 -15.95 -8.74 10.68
CA ILE A 122 -16.85 -9.02 9.54
C ILE A 122 -16.59 -8.06 8.37
N LEU A 123 -15.96 -6.92 8.63
CA LEU A 123 -15.66 -5.90 7.63
C LEU A 123 -14.35 -6.10 6.87
N PHE A 124 -13.65 -7.17 7.17
CA PHE A 124 -12.24 -7.34 6.83
C PHE A 124 -11.93 -8.37 5.74
N ALA A 125 -12.95 -8.82 5.00
CA ALA A 125 -12.80 -9.96 4.10
C ALA A 125 -12.70 -9.64 2.59
N LEU A 126 -12.73 -8.40 2.11
CA LEU A 126 -12.79 -8.11 0.67
C LEU A 126 -12.03 -6.83 0.32
N THR A 127 -11.06 -6.82 -0.64
CA THR A 127 -10.80 -5.72 -1.65
C THR A 127 -9.42 -5.73 -2.36
N VAL A 128 -9.37 -5.80 -3.70
CA VAL A 128 -8.13 -5.67 -4.54
C VAL A 128 -8.44 -4.85 -5.80
N ILE A 129 -7.55 -4.09 -6.46
CA ILE A 129 -6.10 -3.74 -6.35
C ILE A 129 -5.97 -2.38 -6.98
N GLY A 130 -5.45 -1.34 -6.27
CA GLY A 130 -4.49 -0.36 -6.84
C GLY A 130 -4.23 1.15 -6.53
N PRO A 131 -3.00 1.57 -6.78
CA PRO A 131 -2.37 2.41 -5.77
C PRO A 131 -2.37 3.90 -6.13
N GLY A 132 -2.01 4.30 -7.35
CA GLY A 132 -1.66 5.69 -7.68
C GLY A 132 -2.76 6.73 -7.46
N VAL A 133 -3.85 6.60 -8.22
CA VAL A 133 -4.98 7.54 -8.13
C VAL A 133 -5.68 7.43 -6.76
N ALA A 134 -5.55 6.30 -6.08
CA ALA A 134 -6.11 6.07 -4.76
C ALA A 134 -5.38 6.78 -3.63
N PHE A 135 -4.05 6.87 -3.69
CA PHE A 135 -3.26 7.66 -2.74
C PHE A 135 -3.54 9.15 -2.90
N MET A 136 -3.76 9.63 -4.13
CA MET A 136 -4.19 11.01 -4.41
C MET A 136 -5.61 11.29 -3.92
N LEU A 137 -6.56 10.39 -4.20
CA LEU A 137 -7.92 10.48 -3.69
C LEU A 137 -7.96 10.40 -2.15
N GLY A 138 -7.15 9.52 -1.55
CA GLY A 138 -6.90 9.43 -0.12
C GLY A 138 -6.38 10.73 0.47
N SER A 139 -5.42 11.37 -0.20
CA SER A 139 -4.90 12.68 0.22
C SER A 139 -5.98 13.75 0.27
N ALA A 140 -6.85 13.83 -0.75
CA ALA A 140 -7.93 14.81 -0.82
C ALA A 140 -9.02 14.55 0.24
N ILE A 141 -9.43 13.30 0.39
CA ILE A 141 -10.56 12.91 1.24
C ILE A 141 -10.19 12.91 2.74
N LEU A 142 -8.97 12.51 3.10
CA LEU A 142 -8.53 12.50 4.51
C LEU A 142 -8.33 13.91 5.11
N ARG A 143 -8.45 14.98 4.30
CA ARG A 143 -8.46 16.38 4.76
C ARG A 143 -9.78 16.80 5.39
N PHE A 144 -10.85 16.02 5.21
CA PHE A 144 -12.14 16.26 5.84
C PHE A 144 -12.27 15.45 7.13
N TYR A 145 -12.90 16.03 8.15
CA TYR A 145 -13.12 15.36 9.43
C TYR A 145 -14.12 14.21 9.25
N VAL A 146 -13.96 13.15 10.03
CA VAL A 146 -14.68 11.89 9.79
C VAL A 146 -16.20 11.97 9.95
N ASP A 147 -16.70 12.91 10.75
CA ASP A 147 -18.14 13.09 11.06
C ASP A 147 -18.74 14.35 10.38
N ILE A 148 -18.30 14.66 9.16
CA ILE A 148 -18.78 15.82 8.38
C ILE A 148 -20.29 15.81 8.09
N ASP A 149 -20.93 14.63 8.19
CA ASP A 149 -22.36 14.40 7.99
C ASP A 149 -23.18 14.52 9.29
N LYS A 150 -22.53 14.51 10.45
CA LYS A 150 -23.19 14.47 11.77
C LYS A 150 -22.98 15.73 12.61
N VAL A 151 -21.99 16.55 12.27
CA VAL A 151 -21.60 17.74 13.05
C VAL A 151 -21.52 18.95 12.12
N SER A 152 -22.11 20.10 12.52
CA SER A 152 -22.05 21.33 11.73
C SER A 152 -20.61 21.89 11.70
N PRO A 153 -20.19 22.58 10.63
CA PRO A 153 -18.83 23.11 10.49
C PRO A 153 -18.41 24.05 11.63
N GLU A 154 -19.36 24.68 12.33
CA GLU A 154 -19.09 25.58 13.46
C GLU A 154 -18.69 24.86 14.76
N GLU A 155 -19.04 23.57 14.92
CA GLU A 155 -18.66 22.74 16.08
C GLU A 155 -17.33 21.98 15.88
N ILE A 156 -16.83 21.88 14.64
CA ILE A 156 -15.56 21.20 14.32
C ILE A 156 -14.38 22.16 14.56
N GLN A 157 -14.01 22.33 15.83
CA GLN A 157 -12.88 23.17 16.24
C GLN A 157 -11.53 22.41 16.27
N LEU A 158 -11.40 21.35 15.46
CA LEU A 158 -10.17 20.56 15.33
C LEU A 158 -9.49 20.84 13.98
N THR A 159 -8.16 20.94 13.99
CA THR A 159 -7.35 21.10 12.77
C THR A 159 -6.77 19.75 12.33
N ASN A 160 -6.42 19.61 11.04
CA ASN A 160 -5.80 18.41 10.48
C ASN A 160 -4.40 18.06 11.02
N LYS A 161 -3.86 18.90 11.91
CA LYS A 161 -2.62 18.67 12.66
C LYS A 161 -2.88 18.09 14.06
N ASP A 162 -4.11 18.13 14.56
CA ASP A 162 -4.44 17.61 15.90
C ASP A 162 -4.33 16.07 15.90
N PRO A 163 -3.67 15.45 16.89
CA PRO A 163 -3.55 14.00 17.05
C PRO A 163 -4.89 13.25 17.11
N ARG A 164 -6.00 13.93 17.44
CA ARG A 164 -7.36 13.39 17.47
C ARG A 164 -8.05 13.43 16.11
N TRP A 165 -7.44 14.05 15.11
CA TRP A 165 -7.98 14.12 13.76
C TRP A 165 -8.01 12.74 13.10
N VAL A 166 -9.22 12.28 12.78
CA VAL A 166 -9.47 11.11 11.95
C VAL A 166 -10.07 11.63 10.66
N GLY A 167 -9.40 11.39 9.52
CA GLY A 167 -9.92 11.79 8.22
C GLY A 167 -11.15 10.97 7.80
N ALA A 168 -11.97 11.49 6.89
CA ALA A 168 -13.19 10.87 6.35
C ALA A 168 -12.90 9.62 5.47
N TRP A 169 -12.33 8.60 6.09
CA TRP A 169 -11.89 7.35 5.45
C TRP A 169 -13.01 6.55 4.79
N TRP A 170 -14.29 6.83 5.03
CA TRP A 170 -15.41 6.11 4.43
C TRP A 170 -15.80 6.67 3.04
N LEU A 171 -15.54 7.96 2.79
CA LEU A 171 -16.00 8.65 1.59
C LEU A 171 -15.28 8.15 0.32
N GLY A 172 -14.00 7.81 0.41
CA GLY A 172 -13.27 7.29 -0.76
C GLY A 172 -13.69 5.88 -1.16
N PHE A 173 -14.22 5.08 -0.24
CA PHE A 173 -14.81 3.78 -0.58
C PHE A 173 -16.08 3.94 -1.44
N LEU A 174 -16.92 4.94 -1.14
CA LEU A 174 -18.13 5.24 -1.94
C LEU A 174 -17.79 5.69 -3.36
N VAL A 175 -16.81 6.59 -3.51
CA VAL A 175 -16.36 7.08 -4.82
C VAL A 175 -15.75 5.93 -5.63
N ALA A 176 -14.87 5.13 -5.02
CA ALA A 176 -14.26 3.98 -5.69
C ALA A 176 -15.29 2.90 -6.08
N ALA A 177 -16.24 2.57 -5.20
CA ALA A 177 -17.28 1.57 -5.46
C ALA A 177 -18.21 1.98 -6.62
N THR A 178 -18.54 3.27 -6.72
CA THR A 178 -19.37 3.84 -7.79
C THR A 178 -18.65 3.75 -9.14
N LEU A 179 -17.35 4.09 -9.18
CA LEU A 179 -16.56 3.97 -10.41
C LEU A 179 -16.44 2.52 -10.88
N VAL A 180 -16.26 1.57 -9.96
CA VAL A 180 -16.27 0.13 -10.28
C VAL A 180 -17.63 -0.30 -10.84
N ALA A 181 -18.75 0.15 -10.25
CA ALA A 181 -20.09 -0.17 -10.76
C ALA A 181 -20.29 0.33 -12.20
N LEU A 182 -19.90 1.58 -12.48
CA LEU A 182 -20.00 2.16 -13.82
C LEU A 182 -19.12 1.41 -14.84
N SER A 183 -17.92 1.00 -14.43
CA SER A 183 -17.00 0.23 -15.28
C SER A 183 -17.51 -1.19 -15.62
N ALA A 184 -18.43 -1.74 -14.83
CA ALA A 184 -19.01 -3.07 -15.04
C ALA A 184 -20.11 -3.10 -16.11
N ILE A 185 -20.81 -1.98 -16.35
CA ILE A 185 -21.97 -1.91 -17.25
C ILE A 185 -21.64 -2.38 -18.69
N PRO A 186 -20.53 -1.95 -19.33
CA PRO A 186 -20.22 -2.38 -20.70
C PRO A 186 -20.03 -3.90 -20.85
N TYR A 187 -19.62 -4.60 -19.79
CA TYR A 187 -19.36 -6.04 -19.81
C TYR A 187 -20.58 -6.91 -20.11
N PHE A 188 -21.78 -6.42 -19.81
CA PHE A 188 -23.04 -7.14 -20.08
C PHE A 188 -23.43 -7.14 -21.57
N PHE A 189 -22.93 -6.16 -22.32
CA PHE A 189 -23.24 -5.97 -23.74
C PHE A 189 -22.26 -6.66 -24.70
N PHE A 190 -21.11 -7.15 -24.20
CA PHE A 190 -20.15 -7.85 -25.06
C PHE A 190 -20.63 -9.26 -25.47
N PRO A 191 -20.38 -9.67 -26.72
CA PRO A 191 -20.73 -11.00 -27.21
C PRO A 191 -19.92 -12.11 -26.50
N LYS A 192 -20.49 -13.32 -26.45
CA LYS A 192 -19.89 -14.49 -25.78
C LYS A 192 -18.52 -14.87 -26.34
N GLU A 193 -18.36 -14.76 -27.65
CA GLU A 193 -17.12 -15.04 -28.36
C GLU A 193 -16.73 -13.81 -29.18
N MET A 194 -15.48 -13.36 -29.02
CA MET A 194 -14.94 -12.36 -29.93
C MET A 194 -14.62 -13.07 -31.25
N PRO A 195 -14.99 -12.49 -32.42
CA PRO A 195 -14.65 -13.06 -33.71
C PRO A 195 -13.14 -13.21 -33.80
N LYS A 196 -12.68 -14.44 -34.02
CA LYS A 196 -11.26 -14.70 -34.24
C LYS A 196 -10.89 -14.06 -35.58
N GLU A 197 -9.83 -13.26 -35.62
CA GLU A 197 -9.19 -12.94 -36.89
C GLU A 197 -8.84 -14.25 -37.57
N VAL A 198 -9.48 -14.52 -38.72
CA VAL A 198 -9.09 -15.60 -39.60
C VAL A 198 -7.71 -15.24 -40.11
N ARG A 199 -6.66 -15.79 -39.50
CA ARG A 199 -5.35 -15.83 -40.14
C ARG A 199 -5.51 -16.70 -41.38
N THR A 200 -5.65 -16.06 -42.54
CA THR A 200 -5.54 -16.73 -43.84
C THR A 200 -4.08 -17.17 -43.99
N GLY A 201 -3.81 -18.38 -43.50
CA GLY A 201 -2.49 -18.96 -43.40
C GLY A 201 -2.60 -20.37 -42.83
N MET A 202 -3.11 -21.27 -43.68
CA MET A 202 -2.89 -22.72 -43.69
C MET A 202 -2.14 -23.31 -42.48
N GLU A 203 -2.88 -23.91 -41.55
CA GLU A 203 -2.59 -25.23 -40.98
C GLU A 203 -3.74 -25.65 -40.04
N THR A 204 -4.80 -26.19 -40.63
CA THR A 204 -5.55 -27.30 -40.00
C THR A 204 -4.64 -28.54 -40.04
N GLY A 205 -3.63 -28.56 -39.19
CA GLY A 205 -2.68 -29.65 -39.03
C GLY A 205 -2.86 -30.30 -37.67
N LYS A 206 -3.67 -31.37 -37.65
CA LYS A 206 -3.69 -32.47 -36.65
C LYS A 206 -3.27 -32.10 -35.21
N LEU A 207 -4.20 -32.24 -34.27
CA LEU A 207 -3.91 -32.62 -32.88
C LEU A 207 -3.04 -33.90 -32.90
N LYS A 208 -1.72 -33.73 -33.01
CA LYS A 208 -0.76 -34.76 -32.67
C LYS A 208 -0.71 -34.77 -31.16
N GLU A 209 -1.38 -35.75 -30.55
CA GLU A 209 -0.94 -36.26 -29.25
C GLU A 209 0.54 -36.61 -29.38
N ARG A 210 1.40 -35.68 -28.98
CA ARG A 210 2.82 -35.94 -28.88
C ARG A 210 3.02 -36.71 -27.59
N LYS A 211 3.17 -38.03 -27.72
CA LYS A 211 3.69 -38.90 -26.66
C LYS A 211 4.85 -38.17 -25.96
N ARG A 212 4.72 -38.09 -24.63
CA ARG A 212 5.71 -37.55 -23.69
C ARG A 212 6.94 -38.47 -23.70
N THR A 213 7.73 -38.43 -24.76
CA THR A 213 8.99 -39.17 -24.82
C THR A 213 10.00 -38.40 -23.99
N GLY A 214 10.35 -38.94 -22.82
CA GLY A 214 11.34 -38.41 -21.91
C GLY A 214 12.74 -38.34 -22.54
N LYS A 215 13.01 -37.29 -23.31
CA LYS A 215 14.37 -36.78 -23.50
C LYS A 215 14.59 -35.71 -22.43
N PHE A 216 15.27 -36.10 -21.36
CA PHE A 216 15.83 -35.16 -20.38
C PHE A 216 16.84 -34.27 -21.11
N CYS A 217 16.38 -33.11 -21.57
CA CYS A 217 17.26 -32.11 -22.15
C CYS A 217 17.88 -31.32 -21.00
N MET A 218 19.21 -31.32 -20.86
CA MET A 218 19.93 -30.46 -19.90
C MET A 218 19.57 -28.99 -20.07
N GLY A 219 19.29 -28.56 -21.31
CA GLY A 219 18.75 -27.23 -21.60
C GLY A 219 17.35 -26.99 -21.01
N CYS A 220 16.46 -28.00 -21.01
CA CYS A 220 15.14 -27.87 -20.38
C CYS A 220 15.24 -27.70 -18.85
N VAL A 221 16.18 -28.40 -18.19
CA VAL A 221 16.44 -28.22 -16.75
C VAL A 221 16.97 -26.82 -16.48
N TYR A 222 17.88 -26.31 -17.31
CA TYR A 222 18.40 -24.95 -17.19
C TYR A 222 17.32 -23.88 -17.41
N LEU A 223 16.44 -24.02 -18.40
CA LEU A 223 15.32 -23.08 -18.62
C LEU A 223 14.29 -23.14 -17.48
N GLN A 224 14.03 -24.32 -16.90
CA GLN A 224 13.14 -24.48 -15.75
C GLN A 224 13.73 -23.86 -14.47
N LEU A 225 15.04 -24.04 -14.24
CA LEU A 225 15.76 -23.41 -13.14
C LEU A 225 15.82 -21.89 -13.29
N LEU A 226 16.11 -21.40 -14.51
CA LEU A 226 16.08 -19.98 -14.85
C LEU A 226 14.70 -19.36 -14.59
N TYR A 227 13.63 -20.04 -15.00
CA TYR A 227 12.26 -19.61 -14.70
C TYR A 227 12.02 -19.50 -13.19
N LEU A 228 12.39 -20.52 -12.41
CA LEU A 228 12.22 -20.51 -10.96
C LEU A 228 13.00 -19.37 -10.29
N LEU A 229 14.25 -19.16 -10.70
CA LEU A 229 15.11 -18.09 -10.20
C LEU A 229 14.54 -16.69 -10.47
N VAL A 230 14.06 -16.44 -11.69
CA VAL A 230 13.44 -15.16 -12.05
C VAL A 230 12.11 -14.95 -11.31
N VAL A 231 11.32 -16.01 -11.12
CA VAL A 231 10.09 -15.93 -10.32
C VAL A 231 10.41 -15.63 -8.86
N LEU A 232 11.40 -16.27 -8.25
CA LEU A 232 11.84 -15.98 -6.87
C LEU A 232 12.35 -14.54 -6.73
N ALA A 233 13.10 -14.05 -7.72
CA ALA A 233 13.51 -12.66 -7.77
C ALA A 233 12.28 -11.73 -7.78
N GLN A 234 11.32 -11.95 -8.68
CA GLN A 234 10.10 -11.13 -8.71
C GLN A 234 9.26 -11.21 -7.43
N VAL A 235 9.21 -12.39 -6.79
CA VAL A 235 8.54 -12.57 -5.49
C VAL A 235 9.18 -11.68 -4.44
N ASN A 236 10.51 -11.70 -4.31
CA ASN A 236 11.22 -10.87 -3.35
C ASN A 236 11.02 -9.37 -3.63
N LEU A 237 11.15 -8.94 -4.89
CA LEU A 237 10.90 -7.55 -5.28
C LEU A 237 9.46 -7.11 -4.95
N SER A 238 8.49 -7.97 -5.24
CA SER A 238 7.08 -7.71 -4.96
C SER A 238 6.79 -7.67 -3.46
N ALA A 239 7.49 -8.45 -2.64
CA ALA A 239 7.31 -8.51 -1.20
C ALA A 239 7.73 -7.18 -0.56
N MET A 240 8.85 -6.64 -1.04
CA MET A 240 9.34 -5.32 -0.65
C MET A 240 8.37 -4.22 -1.08
N VAL A 241 7.91 -4.22 -2.33
CA VAL A 241 6.93 -3.24 -2.82
C VAL A 241 5.63 -3.32 -2.02
N ALA A 242 5.15 -4.52 -1.69
CA ALA A 242 3.95 -4.71 -0.90
C ALA A 242 4.10 -4.14 0.52
N GLY A 243 5.22 -4.43 1.19
CA GLY A 243 5.52 -3.90 2.52
C GLY A 243 5.64 -2.38 2.54
N LEU A 244 6.44 -1.82 1.62
CA LEU A 244 6.61 -0.38 1.48
C LEU A 244 5.29 0.32 1.13
N ALA A 245 4.54 -0.16 0.15
CA ALA A 245 3.27 0.47 -0.23
C ALA A 245 2.24 0.47 0.91
N THR A 246 2.34 -0.46 1.87
CA THR A 246 1.39 -0.57 2.99
C THR A 246 1.76 0.37 4.13
N PHE A 247 3.05 0.52 4.45
CA PHE A 247 3.49 1.26 5.64
C PHE A 247 4.32 2.52 5.35
N MET A 248 4.62 2.85 4.10
CA MET A 248 5.38 4.06 3.75
C MET A 248 4.68 5.34 4.24
N GLY A 249 3.35 5.40 4.16
CA GLY A 249 2.59 6.55 4.67
C GLY A 249 2.82 6.74 6.16
N LYS A 250 2.70 5.66 6.94
CA LYS A 250 2.99 5.63 8.37
C LYS A 250 4.46 5.96 8.68
N PHE A 251 5.39 5.48 7.86
CA PHE A 251 6.80 5.80 8.01
C PHE A 251 7.04 7.31 7.86
N LEU A 252 6.50 7.93 6.81
CA LEU A 252 6.60 9.37 6.57
C LEU A 252 5.88 10.20 7.65
N GLU A 253 4.71 9.74 8.12
CA GLU A 253 3.99 10.37 9.23
C GLU A 253 4.84 10.43 10.51
N ARG A 254 5.56 9.34 10.84
CA ARG A 254 6.31 9.24 12.11
C ARG A 254 7.72 9.81 12.02
N GLN A 255 8.45 9.55 10.94
CA GLN A 255 9.84 9.99 10.81
C GLN A 255 9.96 11.50 10.60
N PHE A 256 8.98 12.13 9.94
CA PHE A 256 9.02 13.55 9.58
C PHE A 256 7.86 14.36 10.18
N SER A 257 7.08 13.75 11.08
CA SER A 257 5.92 14.38 11.75
C SER A 257 4.93 15.01 10.76
N LEU A 258 4.69 14.32 9.64
CA LEU A 258 3.81 14.76 8.56
C LEU A 258 2.36 14.34 8.83
N THR A 259 1.42 15.08 8.27
CA THR A 259 0.01 14.66 8.27
C THR A 259 -0.19 13.48 7.31
N ALA A 260 -1.14 12.60 7.62
CA ALA A 260 -1.46 11.45 6.77
C ALA A 260 -1.81 11.87 5.32
N SER A 261 -2.52 12.99 5.15
CA SER A 261 -2.83 13.55 3.81
C SER A 261 -1.58 13.94 3.03
N PHE A 262 -0.62 14.59 3.68
CA PHE A 262 0.62 15.04 3.02
C PHE A 262 1.56 13.88 2.70
N ALA A 263 1.69 12.90 3.62
CA ALA A 263 2.44 11.67 3.36
C ALA A 263 1.87 10.88 2.17
N ASN A 264 0.54 10.71 2.12
CA ASN A 264 -0.14 10.05 1.01
C ASN A 264 -0.02 10.84 -0.31
N MET A 265 0.02 12.18 -0.24
CA MET A 265 0.27 13.02 -1.41
C MET A 265 1.65 12.73 -2.01
N ILE A 266 2.70 12.71 -1.19
CA ILE A 266 4.07 12.41 -1.65
C ILE A 266 4.14 11.04 -2.33
N ILE A 267 3.53 10.02 -1.72
CA ILE A 267 3.49 8.66 -2.29
C ILE A 267 2.75 8.66 -3.64
N GLY A 268 1.58 9.30 -3.70
CA GLY A 268 0.74 9.36 -4.89
C GLY A 268 1.28 10.21 -6.03
N SER A 269 1.95 11.33 -5.74
CA SER A 269 2.40 12.31 -6.74
C SER A 269 3.87 12.15 -7.15
N VAL A 270 4.70 11.54 -6.30
CA VAL A 270 6.14 11.41 -6.56
C VAL A 270 6.52 9.94 -6.78
N ASN A 271 6.31 9.09 -5.78
CA ASN A 271 6.87 7.73 -5.81
C ASN A 271 6.16 6.83 -6.83
N ILE A 272 4.83 6.91 -6.94
CA ILE A 272 4.06 6.09 -7.88
C ILE A 272 4.30 6.49 -9.34
N PRO A 273 4.25 7.78 -9.71
CA PRO A 273 4.64 8.22 -11.05
C PRO A 273 6.08 7.85 -11.39
N GLY A 274 7.01 7.97 -10.43
CA GLY A 274 8.39 7.47 -10.59
C GLY A 274 8.44 5.99 -10.96
N ALA A 275 7.69 5.14 -10.26
CA ALA A 275 7.62 3.72 -10.59
C ALA A 275 7.07 3.48 -12.02
N ILE A 276 6.05 4.21 -12.45
CA ILE A 276 5.49 4.13 -13.81
C ILE A 276 6.55 4.51 -14.85
N VAL A 277 7.27 5.61 -14.63
CA VAL A 277 8.37 6.05 -15.50
C VAL A 277 9.43 4.95 -15.60
N GLY A 278 9.80 4.31 -14.49
CA GLY A 278 10.73 3.19 -14.48
C GLY A 278 10.25 2.00 -15.34
N ILE A 279 9.01 1.55 -15.16
CA ILE A 279 8.45 0.41 -15.94
C ILE A 279 8.45 0.71 -17.44
N VAL A 280 8.02 1.92 -17.83
CA VAL A 280 7.97 2.37 -19.22
C VAL A 280 9.38 2.50 -19.79
N ALA A 281 10.31 3.11 -19.05
CA ALA A 281 11.71 3.23 -19.45
C ALA A 281 12.35 1.86 -19.66
N GLY A 282 12.15 0.92 -18.74
CA GLY A 282 12.63 -0.47 -18.89
C GLY A 282 12.10 -1.13 -20.15
N GLY A 283 10.81 -0.97 -20.46
CA GLY A 283 10.22 -1.47 -21.71
C GLY A 283 10.77 -0.79 -22.96
N ALA A 284 10.96 0.52 -22.93
CA ALA A 284 11.53 1.30 -24.03
C ALA A 284 12.98 0.90 -24.32
N ILE A 285 13.80 0.71 -23.28
CA ILE A 285 15.20 0.25 -23.39
C ILE A 285 15.23 -1.14 -24.05
N MET A 286 14.43 -2.09 -23.56
CA MET A 286 14.36 -3.43 -24.14
C MET A 286 13.98 -3.42 -25.62
N LYS A 287 12.98 -2.59 -25.99
CA LYS A 287 12.49 -2.48 -27.36
C LYS A 287 13.53 -1.83 -28.28
N LYS A 288 14.20 -0.77 -27.81
CA LYS A 288 15.19 -0.02 -28.60
C LYS A 288 16.44 -0.85 -28.90
N PHE A 289 16.93 -1.59 -27.91
CA PHE A 289 18.17 -2.37 -28.04
C PHE A 289 17.96 -3.82 -28.46
N GLN A 290 16.71 -4.28 -28.64
CA GLN A 290 16.37 -5.66 -29.00
C GLN A 290 17.14 -6.69 -28.13
N MET A 291 17.12 -6.47 -26.82
CA MET A 291 18.02 -7.14 -25.88
C MET A 291 17.84 -8.67 -25.89
N THR A 292 18.97 -9.38 -25.86
CA THR A 292 19.06 -10.83 -25.65
C THR A 292 18.73 -11.22 -24.20
N LEU A 293 18.49 -12.51 -23.93
CA LEU A 293 18.22 -13.03 -22.58
C LEU A 293 19.30 -12.61 -21.56
N LYS A 294 20.59 -12.72 -21.92
CA LYS A 294 21.72 -12.33 -21.06
C LYS A 294 21.71 -10.83 -20.75
N GLN A 295 21.47 -10.00 -21.77
CA GLN A 295 21.39 -8.55 -21.59
C GLN A 295 20.19 -8.13 -20.72
N CYS A 296 19.06 -8.86 -20.78
CA CYS A 296 17.92 -8.62 -19.91
C CYS A 296 18.25 -8.94 -18.44
N GLY A 297 18.93 -10.07 -18.18
CA GLY A 297 19.42 -10.42 -16.84
C GLY A 297 20.42 -9.41 -16.31
N GLY A 298 21.41 -9.03 -17.12
CA GLY A 298 22.41 -8.00 -16.77
C GLY A 298 21.77 -6.64 -16.43
N MET A 299 20.78 -6.19 -17.21
CA MET A 299 20.05 -4.97 -16.90
C MET A 299 19.29 -5.06 -15.57
N CYS A 300 18.69 -6.22 -15.24
CA CYS A 300 18.05 -6.42 -13.94
C CYS A 300 19.07 -6.31 -12.80
N VAL A 301 20.21 -7.01 -12.90
CA VAL A 301 21.27 -6.97 -11.88
C VAL A 301 21.81 -5.54 -11.69
N ILE A 302 22.13 -4.84 -12.78
CA ILE A 302 22.63 -3.45 -12.72
C ILE A 302 21.57 -2.53 -12.10
N GLY A 303 20.30 -2.62 -12.52
CA GLY A 303 19.22 -1.81 -11.96
C GLY A 303 19.04 -2.02 -10.46
N MET A 304 19.15 -3.27 -9.99
CA MET A 304 19.05 -3.61 -8.58
C MET A 304 20.26 -3.13 -7.76
N LEU A 305 21.48 -3.26 -8.29
CA LEU A 305 22.69 -2.74 -7.65
C LEU A 305 22.64 -1.22 -7.50
N LEU A 306 22.24 -0.51 -8.56
CA LEU A 306 22.04 0.94 -8.51
C LEU A 306 20.95 1.30 -7.49
N CYS A 307 19.84 0.56 -7.45
CA CYS A 307 18.80 0.76 -6.45
C CYS A 307 19.36 0.64 -5.01
N VAL A 308 20.23 -0.34 -4.72
CA VAL A 308 20.87 -0.48 -3.39
C VAL A 308 21.74 0.73 -3.07
N ILE A 309 22.50 1.24 -4.04
CA ILE A 309 23.37 2.41 -3.86
C ILE A 309 22.55 3.64 -3.49
N PHE A 310 21.45 3.91 -4.20
CA PHE A 310 20.56 5.05 -3.89
C PHE A 310 19.70 4.84 -2.65
N ALA A 311 19.45 3.58 -2.28
CA ALA A 311 18.75 3.21 -1.07
C ALA A 311 19.57 3.42 0.21
N PHE A 312 20.89 3.20 0.13
CA PHE A 312 21.77 3.19 1.29
C PHE A 312 21.74 4.50 2.12
N PRO A 313 21.79 5.70 1.52
CA PRO A 313 21.66 6.95 2.26
C PRO A 313 20.33 7.10 3.04
N LEU A 314 19.26 6.43 2.61
CA LEU A 314 17.96 6.48 3.31
C LEU A 314 18.03 5.87 4.72
N LEU A 315 19.04 5.05 5.02
CA LEU A 315 19.28 4.49 6.35
C LEU A 315 19.69 5.53 7.39
N PHE A 316 20.29 6.63 6.94
CA PHE A 316 20.83 7.67 7.81
C PHE A 316 19.95 8.93 7.83
N MET A 317 19.08 9.09 6.83
CA MET A 317 18.17 10.22 6.76
C MET A 317 16.90 9.96 7.57
N GLY A 318 16.79 10.63 8.72
CA GLY A 318 15.57 10.67 9.51
C GLY A 318 15.73 11.56 10.73
N CYS A 319 14.60 11.93 11.35
CA CYS A 319 14.60 12.68 12.60
C CYS A 319 14.92 11.79 13.81
N PRO A 320 15.62 12.31 14.82
CA PRO A 320 15.73 11.64 16.12
C PRO A 320 14.36 11.54 16.80
N THR A 321 14.25 10.65 17.78
CA THR A 321 13.04 10.52 18.60
C THR A 321 12.84 11.79 19.43
N SER A 322 11.65 12.40 19.38
CA SER A 322 11.30 13.54 20.22
C SER A 322 11.42 13.17 21.71
N LEU A 323 11.91 14.09 22.53
CA LEU A 323 11.96 13.91 23.98
C LEU A 323 10.52 13.92 24.52
N ILE A 324 10.10 12.81 25.11
CA ILE A 324 8.73 12.60 25.61
C ILE A 324 8.74 12.52 27.13
N TYR A 325 7.77 13.17 27.77
CA TYR A 325 7.60 13.15 29.21
C TYR A 325 6.21 12.62 29.64
N PRO A 326 6.14 11.68 30.61
CA PRO A 326 7.27 10.98 31.27
C PRO A 326 8.05 10.03 30.35
N PRO A 327 9.36 9.80 30.61
CA PRO A 327 10.19 8.89 29.82
C PRO A 327 9.75 7.43 30.02
N PRO A 328 9.55 6.66 28.95
CA PRO A 328 9.26 5.23 29.05
C PRO A 328 10.53 4.39 29.35
N PRO A 329 10.43 3.25 30.05
CA PRO A 329 9.23 2.69 30.66
C PRO A 329 8.81 3.48 31.91
N LEU A 330 7.50 3.65 32.09
CA LEU A 330 6.86 4.37 33.21
C LEU A 330 7.30 3.87 34.59
N SER A 331 7.93 2.69 34.65
CA SER A 331 8.48 2.03 35.83
C SER A 331 9.72 2.70 36.43
N ASN A 332 10.43 3.55 35.68
CA ASN A 332 11.70 4.16 36.09
C ASN A 332 11.54 5.63 36.54
N VAL A 333 10.31 6.12 36.63
CA VAL A 333 10.03 7.49 37.03
C VAL A 333 10.04 7.55 38.56
N GLY A 334 11.11 8.14 39.12
CA GLY A 334 11.25 8.32 40.57
C GLY A 334 10.15 9.21 41.18
N PRO A 335 9.95 9.17 42.50
CA PRO A 335 8.90 9.91 43.20
C PRO A 335 8.96 11.44 42.99
N HIS A 336 10.13 12.01 42.66
CA HIS A 336 10.31 13.45 42.43
C HIS A 336 9.67 13.98 41.14
N SER A 337 9.44 13.14 40.14
CA SER A 337 8.82 13.55 38.88
C SER A 337 7.30 13.80 39.03
N PHE A 338 6.70 13.26 40.09
CA PHE A 338 5.27 13.38 40.38
C PHE A 338 4.91 14.60 41.24
N GLU A 339 5.88 15.37 41.74
CA GLU A 339 5.58 16.53 42.60
C GLU A 339 4.91 17.66 41.83
N CYS A 340 5.30 17.86 40.56
CA CYS A 340 4.75 18.92 39.74
C CYS A 340 3.28 18.70 39.35
N ASN A 341 2.95 17.48 38.91
CA ASN A 341 1.60 17.09 38.52
C ASN A 341 0.79 16.51 39.69
N SER A 342 1.29 16.61 40.93
CA SER A 342 0.66 16.06 42.15
C SER A 342 -0.79 16.51 42.38
N LYS A 343 -1.17 17.70 41.90
CA LYS A 343 -2.54 18.21 41.96
C LYS A 343 -3.47 17.57 40.92
N CYS A 344 -2.92 16.88 39.94
CA CYS A 344 -3.63 16.29 38.82
C CYS A 344 -3.56 14.76 38.95
N ASN A 345 -4.66 14.13 39.35
CA ASN A 345 -4.75 12.67 39.43
C ASN A 345 -4.90 12.08 38.02
N CYS A 346 -3.79 12.09 37.25
CA CYS A 346 -3.77 11.75 35.85
C CYS A 346 -4.10 10.27 35.63
N LEU A 347 -5.10 9.99 34.79
CA LEU A 347 -5.29 8.62 34.30
C LEU A 347 -4.11 8.21 33.43
N ASP A 348 -3.57 7.01 33.67
CA ASP A 348 -2.57 6.35 32.79
C ASP A 348 -3.04 6.17 31.33
N LYS A 349 -4.34 6.37 31.07
CA LYS A 349 -4.97 6.29 29.75
C LYS A 349 -5.15 7.66 29.07
N ALA A 350 -4.86 8.77 29.74
CA ALA A 350 -5.03 10.10 29.17
C ALA A 350 -3.97 10.37 28.09
N TYR A 351 -4.43 10.59 26.86
CA TYR A 351 -3.55 10.80 25.70
C TYR A 351 -4.05 11.99 24.88
N ASN A 352 -3.34 13.11 24.96
CA ASN A 352 -3.58 14.31 24.17
C ASN A 352 -2.27 15.12 24.10
N PRO A 353 -1.35 14.80 23.17
CA PRO A 353 -0.01 15.34 23.22
C PRO A 353 0.00 16.85 23.03
N ILE A 354 0.87 17.50 23.81
CA ILE A 354 1.12 18.95 23.77
C ILE A 354 2.61 19.21 23.69
N CYS A 355 2.99 20.30 23.04
CA CYS A 355 4.37 20.74 22.95
C CYS A 355 4.61 21.88 23.94
N GLY A 356 5.49 21.66 24.91
CA GLY A 356 5.87 22.69 25.87
C GLY A 356 6.79 23.76 25.27
N ALA A 357 6.81 24.95 25.88
CA ALA A 357 7.74 26.00 25.51
C ALA A 357 9.22 25.62 25.75
N ASP A 358 9.47 24.57 26.53
CA ASP A 358 10.77 23.91 26.73
C ASP A 358 11.19 23.00 25.55
N GLY A 359 10.32 22.79 24.57
CA GLY A 359 10.57 21.90 23.43
C GLY A 359 10.40 20.41 23.74
N ILE A 360 9.81 20.08 24.91
CA ILE A 360 9.52 18.70 25.32
C ILE A 360 8.06 18.37 25.00
N GLU A 361 7.82 17.15 24.52
CA GLU A 361 6.47 16.67 24.21
C GLU A 361 5.87 15.94 25.42
N TYR A 362 4.74 16.43 25.93
CA TYR A 362 4.05 15.85 27.07
C TYR A 362 2.88 14.99 26.58
N ILE A 363 2.73 13.78 27.12
CA ILE A 363 1.73 12.79 26.67
C ILE A 363 0.28 13.30 26.88
N SER A 364 0.07 14.16 27.88
CA SER A 364 -1.21 14.85 28.10
C SER A 364 -1.01 16.19 28.82
N PRO A 365 -1.99 17.11 28.77
CA PRO A 365 -1.96 18.36 29.55
C PRO A 365 -1.87 18.12 31.06
N CYS A 366 -2.39 16.97 31.51
CA CYS A 366 -2.32 16.55 32.91
C CYS A 366 -0.87 16.29 33.36
N PHE A 367 -0.07 15.64 32.50
CA PHE A 367 1.35 15.40 32.77
C PHE A 367 2.20 16.67 32.72
N ALA A 368 1.74 17.72 32.04
CA ALA A 368 2.37 19.04 32.07
C ALA A 368 1.92 19.93 33.25
N GLY A 369 0.94 19.47 34.05
CA GLY A 369 0.40 20.23 35.17
C GLY A 369 -0.35 21.50 34.74
N SER A 370 -1.00 21.49 33.57
CA SER A 370 -1.71 22.64 33.00
C SER A 370 -3.03 22.90 33.73
N SER A 371 -3.23 24.13 34.21
CA SER A 371 -4.43 24.53 34.98
C SER A 371 -5.50 25.27 34.16
N SER A 372 -5.14 25.91 33.05
CA SER A 372 -6.05 26.77 32.27
C SER A 372 -5.84 26.69 30.75
N LEU A 373 -6.93 26.45 30.01
CA LEU A 373 -6.99 26.53 28.55
C LEU A 373 -7.36 27.96 28.13
N LEU A 374 -6.42 28.72 27.59
CA LEU A 374 -6.63 30.10 27.14
C LEU A 374 -6.82 30.06 25.62
N SER A 375 -8.08 29.85 25.21
CA SER A 375 -8.49 29.62 23.82
C SER A 375 -7.90 28.34 23.20
N PHE A 376 -8.54 27.80 22.17
CA PHE A 376 -8.28 26.51 21.51
C PHE A 376 -6.86 26.33 20.92
N GLN A 377 -5.96 27.28 21.15
CA GLN A 377 -4.61 27.32 20.61
C GLN A 377 -3.49 27.20 21.64
N ASN A 378 -3.68 27.48 22.95
CA ASN A 378 -2.58 27.40 23.92
C ASN A 378 -3.04 27.03 25.35
N TYR A 379 -2.27 26.14 25.98
CA TYR A 379 -2.32 25.83 27.41
C TYR A 379 -1.39 26.78 28.16
N THR A 380 -1.85 27.33 29.27
CA THR A 380 -1.09 28.24 30.13
C THR A 380 -1.06 27.71 31.56
N ASN A 381 -0.13 28.23 32.37
CA ASN A 381 0.01 27.81 33.76
C ASN A 381 0.30 26.31 33.86
N CYS A 382 1.31 25.87 33.08
CA CYS A 382 1.81 24.50 33.07
C CYS A 382 2.93 24.38 34.08
N ARG A 383 2.63 23.80 35.24
CA ARG A 383 3.57 23.78 36.37
C ARG A 383 4.84 22.98 36.09
N CYS A 384 4.80 22.05 35.13
CA CYS A 384 5.93 21.16 34.82
C CYS A 384 6.84 21.71 33.73
N ILE A 385 6.45 22.84 33.16
CA ILE A 385 7.19 23.55 32.12
C ILE A 385 7.74 24.79 32.79
N SER A 386 9.06 24.89 32.92
CA SER A 386 9.71 26.08 33.45
C SER A 386 10.62 26.68 32.39
N THR A 387 10.26 27.86 31.91
CA THR A 387 11.09 28.66 30.99
C THR A 387 11.61 29.85 31.77
N ASN A 388 12.92 29.91 32.03
CA ASN A 388 13.59 30.99 32.77
C ASN A 388 12.99 31.27 34.16
N GLY A 389 12.53 30.24 34.88
CA GLY A 389 12.00 30.37 36.24
C GLY A 389 10.54 30.82 36.34
N ALA A 390 9.86 31.03 35.21
CA ALA A 390 8.41 31.27 35.14
C ALA A 390 7.67 30.05 34.57
N GLU A 391 6.42 29.87 34.97
CA GLU A 391 5.54 28.83 34.43
C GLU A 391 5.37 29.00 32.92
N GLY A 392 5.71 27.94 32.18
CA GLY A 392 5.67 27.93 30.72
C GLY A 392 4.26 27.68 30.17
N SER A 393 4.08 28.03 28.90
CA SER A 393 2.91 27.67 28.11
C SER A 393 3.18 26.42 27.28
N ALA A 394 2.13 25.74 26.83
CA ALA A 394 2.22 24.64 25.87
C ALA A 394 1.22 24.83 24.72
N SER A 395 1.59 24.38 23.52
CA SER A 395 0.72 24.38 22.35
C SER A 395 0.12 22.98 22.10
N PRO A 396 -1.11 22.86 21.59
CA PRO A 396 -1.72 21.58 21.25
C PRO A 396 -1.01 20.94 20.06
N GLY A 397 -0.79 19.63 20.15
CA GLY A 397 -0.11 18.84 19.12
C GLY A 397 1.33 18.47 19.51
N THR A 398 1.99 17.76 18.61
CA THR A 398 3.36 17.28 18.80
C THR A 398 4.36 18.41 18.57
N CYS A 399 5.52 18.36 19.23
CA CYS A 399 6.59 19.30 18.91
C CYS A 399 7.05 19.07 17.46
N GLY A 400 7.14 20.15 16.68
CA GLY A 400 7.68 20.08 15.32
C GLY A 400 9.13 19.60 15.35
N THR A 401 9.57 18.94 14.27
CA THR A 401 10.94 18.40 14.20
C THR A 401 11.86 19.33 13.41
N ASN A 402 13.09 19.56 13.91
CA ASN A 402 14.09 20.45 13.29
C ASN A 402 14.74 19.88 12.00
N CYS A 403 14.25 18.75 11.52
CA CYS A 403 14.83 17.94 10.43
C CYS A 403 13.97 17.94 9.16
N SER A 404 13.09 18.94 9.01
CA SER A 404 12.29 19.14 7.80
C SER A 404 13.13 19.24 6.52
N HIS A 405 14.37 19.74 6.61
CA HIS A 405 15.31 19.82 5.49
C HIS A 405 15.73 18.45 4.93
N LEU A 406 15.65 17.37 5.73
CA LEU A 406 15.98 16.00 5.31
C LEU A 406 14.84 15.34 4.52
N LEU A 407 13.64 15.92 4.52
CA LEU A 407 12.48 15.36 3.84
C LEU A 407 12.66 15.38 2.32
N LEU A 408 13.07 16.50 1.73
CA LEU A 408 13.21 16.65 0.28
C LEU A 408 14.29 15.69 -0.29
N PRO A 409 15.51 15.61 0.28
CA PRO A 409 16.51 14.61 -0.12
C PRO A 409 15.99 13.17 -0.02
N PHE A 410 15.29 12.85 1.07
CA PHE A 410 14.71 11.52 1.27
C PHE A 410 13.71 11.17 0.17
N VAL A 411 12.80 12.09 -0.16
CA VAL A 411 11.79 11.87 -1.21
C VAL A 411 12.45 11.67 -2.58
N LEU A 412 13.42 12.51 -2.94
CA LEU A 412 14.13 12.41 -4.22
C LEU A 412 14.89 11.08 -4.35
N LEU A 413 15.64 10.69 -3.31
CA LEU A 413 16.39 9.44 -3.31
C LEU A 413 15.47 8.21 -3.30
N SER A 414 14.37 8.25 -2.55
CA SER A 414 13.37 7.18 -2.54
C SER A 414 12.69 7.02 -3.91
N CYS A 415 12.41 8.13 -4.61
CA CYS A 415 11.84 8.12 -5.95
C CYS A 415 12.83 7.56 -6.98
N LEU A 416 14.09 8.00 -6.93
CA LEU A 416 15.13 7.52 -7.83
C LEU A 416 15.38 6.02 -7.66
N ALA A 417 15.48 5.54 -6.42
CA ALA A 417 15.57 4.11 -6.14
C ALA A 417 14.34 3.36 -6.64
N GLY A 418 13.14 3.92 -6.47
CA GLY A 418 11.89 3.35 -7.01
C GLY A 418 11.88 3.24 -8.54
N ILE A 419 12.35 4.25 -9.26
CA ILE A 419 12.50 4.25 -10.73
C ILE A 419 13.44 3.12 -11.16
N LEU A 420 14.61 3.02 -10.53
CA LEU A 420 15.62 2.01 -10.85
C LEU A 420 15.11 0.60 -10.60
N ALA A 421 14.48 0.34 -9.46
CA ALA A 421 13.88 -0.95 -9.14
C ALA A 421 12.77 -1.31 -10.15
N SER A 422 11.95 -0.34 -10.54
CA SER A 422 10.82 -0.53 -11.46
C SER A 422 11.27 -0.76 -12.91
N THR A 423 12.45 -0.28 -13.29
CA THR A 423 13.06 -0.51 -14.61
C THR A 423 13.33 -2.00 -14.86
N SER A 424 13.63 -2.76 -13.79
CA SER A 424 13.86 -4.21 -13.85
C SER A 424 12.58 -5.05 -13.99
N HIS A 425 11.39 -4.46 -13.85
CA HIS A 425 10.12 -5.19 -13.89
C HIS A 425 9.81 -5.76 -15.28
N THR A 426 9.82 -4.92 -16.32
CA THR A 426 9.55 -5.33 -17.71
C THR A 426 10.52 -6.39 -18.24
N PRO A 427 11.84 -6.26 -18.03
CA PRO A 427 12.82 -7.28 -18.40
C PRO A 427 12.63 -8.61 -17.67
N SER A 428 12.35 -8.56 -16.37
CA SER A 428 12.05 -9.78 -15.60
C SER A 428 10.83 -10.52 -16.14
N PHE A 429 9.76 -9.78 -16.49
CA PHE A 429 8.56 -10.38 -17.10
C PHE A 429 8.84 -10.99 -18.48
N MET A 430 9.66 -10.32 -19.29
CA MET A 430 10.06 -10.81 -20.60
C MET A 430 10.98 -12.03 -20.54
N LEU A 431 11.84 -12.14 -19.52
CA LEU A 431 12.65 -13.34 -19.26
C LEU A 431 11.74 -14.56 -19.06
N ILE A 432 10.68 -14.43 -18.24
CA ILE A 432 9.69 -15.51 -18.01
C ILE A 432 9.05 -15.96 -19.32
N LEU A 433 8.58 -15.02 -20.15
CA LEU A 433 7.95 -15.31 -21.44
C LEU A 433 8.89 -15.99 -22.43
N ARG A 434 10.20 -15.75 -22.34
CA ARG A 434 11.23 -16.34 -23.22
C ARG A 434 11.76 -17.67 -22.68
N SER A 435 11.63 -17.93 -21.37
CA SER A 435 12.06 -19.18 -20.73
C SER A 435 11.04 -20.33 -20.80
N VAL A 436 9.81 -20.05 -21.24
CA VAL A 436 8.71 -21.02 -21.28
C VAL A 436 8.23 -21.26 -22.71
N GLN A 437 7.91 -22.51 -23.03
CA GLN A 437 7.40 -22.89 -24.35
C GLN A 437 6.05 -22.21 -24.63
N PRO A 438 5.73 -21.86 -25.89
CA PRO A 438 4.50 -21.13 -26.25
C PRO A 438 3.21 -21.72 -25.68
N GLU A 439 3.15 -23.04 -25.56
CA GLU A 439 2.00 -23.81 -25.07
C GLU A 439 1.78 -23.63 -23.56
N ASP A 440 2.87 -23.44 -22.80
CA ASP A 440 2.87 -23.39 -21.33
C ASP A 440 2.90 -21.96 -20.75
N LYS A 441 3.00 -20.92 -21.60
CA LYS A 441 3.16 -19.52 -21.15
C LYS A 441 2.05 -19.07 -20.20
N SER A 442 0.79 -19.33 -20.56
CA SER A 442 -0.37 -18.94 -19.75
C SER A 442 -0.37 -19.65 -18.39
N PHE A 443 0.06 -20.91 -18.35
CA PHE A 443 0.17 -21.69 -17.13
C PHE A 443 1.30 -21.18 -16.22
N ALA A 444 2.47 -20.90 -16.80
CA ALA A 444 3.61 -20.34 -16.08
C ALA A 444 3.30 -18.96 -15.49
N ILE A 445 2.66 -18.07 -16.27
CA ILE A 445 2.20 -16.78 -15.76
C ILE A 445 1.20 -16.96 -14.60
N GLY A 446 0.30 -17.94 -14.70
CA GLY A 446 -0.62 -18.30 -13.62
C GLY A 446 0.11 -18.71 -12.33
N ILE A 447 1.12 -19.58 -12.42
CA ILE A 447 1.96 -19.99 -11.29
C ILE A 447 2.72 -18.80 -10.70
N GLN A 448 3.33 -17.97 -11.55
CA GLN A 448 4.05 -16.77 -11.13
C GLN A 448 3.13 -15.86 -10.31
N PHE A 449 1.92 -15.53 -10.81
CA PHE A 449 0.97 -14.70 -10.07
C PHE A 449 0.52 -15.33 -8.75
N LEU A 450 0.30 -16.64 -8.72
CA LEU A 450 -0.04 -17.37 -7.51
C LEU A 450 1.07 -17.26 -6.45
N LEU A 451 2.34 -17.49 -6.86
CA LEU A 451 3.50 -17.39 -5.98
C LEU A 451 3.72 -15.96 -5.49
N LEU A 452 3.55 -14.95 -6.34
CA LEU A 452 3.61 -13.54 -5.95
C LEU A 452 2.60 -13.26 -4.82
N ARG A 453 1.35 -13.73 -4.94
CA ARG A 453 0.33 -13.49 -3.91
C ARG A 453 0.69 -14.14 -2.58
N ILE A 454 1.02 -15.43 -2.61
CA ILE A 454 1.24 -16.24 -1.41
C ILE A 454 2.56 -15.89 -0.72
N LEU A 455 3.65 -15.74 -1.48
CA LEU A 455 5.00 -15.59 -0.93
C LEU A 455 5.44 -14.13 -0.82
N ALA A 456 4.79 -13.20 -1.51
CA ALA A 456 5.18 -11.79 -1.48
C ALA A 456 4.14 -10.91 -0.79
N TRP A 457 2.92 -10.87 -1.33
CA TRP A 457 1.90 -9.94 -0.90
C TRP A 457 1.26 -10.33 0.45
N MET A 458 1.24 -11.61 0.80
CA MET A 458 0.81 -12.06 2.12
C MET A 458 1.85 -11.81 3.23
N PRO A 459 3.11 -12.28 3.16
CA PRO A 459 4.06 -12.08 4.25
C PRO A 459 4.63 -10.66 4.31
N GLY A 460 4.72 -9.95 3.18
CA GLY A 460 5.36 -8.63 3.11
C GLY A 460 4.80 -7.62 4.13
N PRO A 461 3.50 -7.29 4.07
CA PRO A 461 2.87 -6.39 5.05
C PRO A 461 2.99 -6.87 6.50
N VAL A 462 2.86 -8.18 6.76
CA VAL A 462 2.97 -8.72 8.13
C VAL A 462 4.38 -8.54 8.69
N LEU A 463 5.40 -8.83 7.90
CA LEU A 463 6.81 -8.67 8.30
C LEU A 463 7.14 -7.22 8.59
N TYR A 464 6.72 -6.30 7.71
CA TYR A 464 6.89 -4.87 7.94
C TYR A 464 6.11 -4.41 9.17
N GLY A 465 4.83 -4.77 9.31
CA GLY A 465 4.01 -4.40 10.47
C GLY A 465 4.59 -4.91 11.80
N SER A 466 5.12 -6.14 11.83
CA SER A 466 5.83 -6.69 12.98
C SER A 466 7.10 -5.90 13.29
N ALA A 467 7.92 -5.60 12.27
CA ALA A 467 9.13 -4.80 12.45
C ALA A 467 8.83 -3.41 13.04
N ILE A 468 7.74 -2.77 12.60
CA ILE A 468 7.26 -1.49 13.17
C ILE A 468 6.87 -1.65 14.64
N ASP A 469 6.10 -2.68 14.96
CA ASP A 469 5.62 -2.91 16.32
C ASP A 469 6.78 -3.18 17.31
N THR A 470 7.89 -3.78 16.86
CA THR A 470 9.09 -3.98 17.70
C THR A 470 9.77 -2.68 18.13
N THR A 471 9.51 -1.56 17.46
CA THR A 471 10.10 -0.25 17.80
C THR A 471 9.18 0.61 18.65
N CYS A 472 8.06 0.05 19.11
CA CYS A 472 7.11 0.75 19.96
C CYS A 472 7.69 0.98 21.36
N ILE A 473 7.69 2.24 21.78
CA ILE A 473 8.09 2.67 23.12
C ILE A 473 6.86 2.74 24.05
N LEU A 474 5.73 3.27 23.55
CA LEU A 474 4.51 3.44 24.35
C LEU A 474 3.32 2.73 23.71
N TRP A 475 2.91 1.61 24.31
CA TRP A 475 1.74 0.85 23.90
C TRP A 475 0.45 1.39 24.53
N GLU A 476 -0.59 1.58 23.71
CA GLU A 476 -1.94 1.68 24.24
C GLU A 476 -2.40 0.31 24.77
N LYS A 477 -2.95 0.27 25.98
CA LYS A 477 -3.51 -0.97 26.56
C LYS A 477 -5.03 -0.93 26.53
N LYS A 478 -5.64 -1.82 25.76
CA LYS A 478 -7.10 -2.07 25.76
C LYS A 478 -7.36 -3.47 26.29
N CYS A 479 -8.22 -3.59 27.32
CA CYS A 479 -8.57 -4.88 27.95
C CYS A 479 -7.33 -5.74 28.32
N LYS A 480 -6.30 -5.12 28.91
CA LYS A 480 -5.03 -5.75 29.30
C LYS A 480 -4.19 -6.33 28.14
N LYS A 481 -4.55 -6.07 26.88
CA LYS A 481 -3.76 -6.40 25.68
C LYS A 481 -3.18 -5.14 25.05
N ASN A 482 -2.03 -5.29 24.38
CA ASN A 482 -1.42 -4.23 23.60
C ASN A 482 -2.27 -3.95 22.36
N ALA A 483 -2.57 -2.67 22.13
CA ALA A 483 -3.41 -2.14 21.06
C ALA A 483 -2.54 -1.33 20.08
N ALA A 484 -2.95 -0.13 19.67
CA ALA A 484 -2.12 0.73 18.84
C ALA A 484 -0.92 1.29 19.62
N CYS A 485 0.23 1.36 18.96
CA CYS A 485 1.38 2.05 19.53
C CYS A 485 1.24 3.57 19.37
N ARG A 486 1.47 4.31 20.46
CA ARG A 486 1.36 5.77 20.52
C ARG A 486 2.68 6.47 20.15
N TYR A 487 3.81 5.94 20.63
CA TYR A 487 5.16 6.45 20.34
C TYR A 487 6.12 5.35 19.89
N TYR A 488 6.91 5.66 18.87
CA TYR A 488 7.92 4.78 18.30
C TYR A 488 9.31 5.38 18.51
N ASP A 489 10.31 4.52 18.65
CA ASP A 489 11.72 4.90 18.57
C ASP A 489 12.07 5.12 17.11
N ASN A 490 12.28 6.37 16.71
CA ASN A 490 12.51 6.75 15.32
C ASN A 490 13.85 6.23 14.77
N ASP A 491 14.86 6.02 15.62
CA ASP A 491 16.16 5.51 15.18
C ASP A 491 16.10 4.00 14.97
N LEU A 492 15.51 3.27 15.92
CA LEU A 492 15.28 1.84 15.77
C LEU A 492 14.29 1.57 14.62
N PHE A 493 13.27 2.43 14.45
CA PHE A 493 12.29 2.33 13.37
C PHE A 493 12.96 2.44 12.00
N ARG A 494 13.85 3.42 11.80
CA ARG A 494 14.65 3.55 10.57
C ARG A 494 15.57 2.34 10.35
N GLN A 495 16.27 1.88 11.40
CA GLN A 495 17.19 0.73 11.34
C GLN A 495 16.51 -0.62 11.18
N ARG A 496 15.21 -0.74 11.47
CA ARG A 496 14.45 -1.99 11.23
C ARG A 496 13.71 -1.94 9.89
N TYR A 497 13.09 -0.80 9.56
CA TYR A 497 12.25 -0.64 8.37
C TYR A 497 13.05 -0.58 7.07
N CYS A 498 14.11 0.23 7.02
CA CYS A 498 14.88 0.44 5.79
C CYS A 498 15.86 -0.71 5.46
N PRO A 499 16.49 -1.42 6.42
CA PRO A 499 17.30 -2.60 6.11
C PRO A 499 16.52 -3.82 5.61
N ILE A 500 15.23 -3.95 5.92
CA ILE A 500 14.38 -4.99 5.28
C ILE A 500 14.33 -4.76 3.76
N TRP A 501 14.31 -3.49 3.34
CA TRP A 501 14.40 -3.11 1.94
C TRP A 501 15.79 -3.43 1.36
N GLY A 502 16.88 -3.05 2.05
CA GLY A 502 18.26 -3.34 1.61
C GLY A 502 18.61 -4.84 1.54
N LYS A 503 18.23 -5.64 2.54
CA LYS A 503 18.48 -7.09 2.58
C LYS A 503 17.67 -7.84 1.52
N GLY A 504 16.44 -7.42 1.25
CA GLY A 504 15.63 -7.93 0.14
C GLY A 504 16.36 -7.73 -1.20
N LEU A 505 16.88 -6.52 -1.45
CA LEU A 505 17.67 -6.22 -2.65
C LEU A 505 18.95 -7.06 -2.78
N GLY A 506 19.63 -7.36 -1.67
CA GLY A 506 20.82 -8.23 -1.67
C GLY A 506 20.52 -9.66 -2.10
N HIS A 507 19.44 -10.27 -1.58
CA HIS A 507 19.00 -11.60 -2.02
C HIS A 507 18.57 -11.62 -3.50
N LEU A 508 18.02 -10.51 -4.00
CA LEU A 508 17.63 -10.35 -5.40
C LEU A 508 18.81 -10.42 -6.37
N VAL A 509 19.97 -9.86 -6.03
CA VAL A 509 21.19 -9.93 -6.86
C VAL A 509 21.66 -11.38 -7.04
N ILE A 510 21.49 -12.22 -6.02
CA ILE A 510 21.86 -13.64 -6.03
C ILE A 510 20.89 -14.46 -6.91
N CYS A 511 19.62 -14.06 -6.96
CA CYS A 511 18.59 -14.78 -7.71
C CYS A 511 18.63 -14.54 -9.23
N PHE A 512 19.32 -13.51 -9.74
CA PHE A 512 19.45 -13.32 -11.19
C PHE A 512 20.69 -14.04 -11.72
N PRO A 513 20.53 -15.03 -12.62
CA PRO A 513 21.68 -15.65 -13.27
C PRO A 513 22.34 -14.66 -14.24
N ILE A 514 23.65 -14.50 -14.10
CA ILE A 514 24.52 -13.71 -15.01
C ILE A 514 24.84 -14.54 -16.26
#